data_AF-A0A0A9YYJ0-F1
#
_entry.id   AF-A0A0A9YYJ0-F1
#
_cell.length_a   1.000
_cell.length_b   1.000
_cell.length_c   1.000
_cell.angle_alpha   90.00
_cell.angle_beta   90.00
_cell.angle_gamma   90.00
#
_symmetry.space_group_name_H-M   'P 1'
#
loop_
_entity.id
_entity.type
_entity.pdbx_description
1 polymer ?
#
loop_
_entity_poly.entity_id
_entity_poly.type
_entity_poly.pdbx_seq_one_letter_code
_entity_poly.pdbx_strand_id
1 'polypeptide(L)'
;HDVYCLLTSTSAIYLDHVSAFLLTELGFDVWLPDLRGNHYGKQHKYLSPKNPRFWDFSFHEIGVYDIPAFVDVILDKTGASKVAYIGHSMGTTVFFVMASLRPQYNKKISA
;
A
#
# COMPACT_ATOMS: atom_id res chain seq x y z
N HIS A 1 11.69 16.43 0.18
CA HIS A 1 11.10 15.69 -0.95
C HIS A 1 9.90 14.96 -0.41
N ASP A 2 8.71 15.30 -0.91
CA ASP A 2 7.46 14.71 -0.45
C ASP A 2 7.21 13.41 -1.21
N VAL A 3 7.04 12.32 -0.48
CA VAL A 3 6.88 10.97 -1.02
C VAL A 3 5.43 10.55 -0.89
N TYR A 4 4.82 10.15 -2.00
CA TYR A 4 3.42 9.76 -2.06
C TYR A 4 3.30 8.27 -2.35
N CYS A 5 2.54 7.57 -1.50
CA CYS A 5 2.11 6.20 -1.71
C CYS A 5 0.64 6.19 -2.12
N LEU A 6 0.39 5.77 -3.35
CA LEU A 6 -0.95 5.63 -3.91
C LEU A 6 -1.39 4.18 -3.78
N LEU A 7 -2.48 3.93 -3.06
CA LEU A 7 -3.06 2.61 -2.87
C LEU A 7 -4.55 2.68 -3.14
N THR A 8 -4.96 2.27 -4.33
CA THR A 8 -6.39 2.19 -4.64
C THR A 8 -6.84 0.75 -4.79
N SER A 9 -8.15 0.56 -4.62
CA SER A 9 -8.81 -0.74 -4.79
C SER A 9 -8.33 -1.46 -6.05
N THR A 10 -8.12 -2.78 -5.92
CA THR A 10 -7.55 -3.75 -6.88
C THR A 10 -8.10 -3.76 -8.32
N SER A 11 -9.04 -2.89 -8.68
CA SER A 11 -9.65 -2.77 -10.00
C SER A 11 -9.54 -1.36 -10.63
N ALA A 12 -8.87 -0.40 -9.99
CA ALA A 12 -8.79 0.99 -10.45
C ALA A 12 -7.42 1.38 -11.04
N ILE A 13 -6.71 0.40 -11.61
CA ILE A 13 -5.40 0.55 -12.26
C ILE A 13 -5.33 1.79 -13.18
N TYR A 14 -6.40 2.05 -13.95
CA TYR A 14 -6.43 3.19 -14.86
C TYR A 14 -6.47 4.55 -14.13
N LEU A 15 -7.26 4.67 -13.06
CA LEU A 15 -7.35 5.90 -12.28
C LEU A 15 -6.02 6.17 -11.55
N ASP A 16 -5.38 5.10 -11.08
CA ASP A 16 -4.08 5.15 -10.42
C ASP A 16 -3.01 5.68 -11.35
N HIS A 17 -3.00 5.21 -12.60
CA HIS A 17 -2.04 5.69 -13.58
C HIS A 17 -2.24 7.17 -13.92
N VAL A 18 -3.47 7.66 -14.02
CA VAL A 18 -3.74 9.08 -14.28
C VAL A 18 -3.30 9.95 -13.09
N SER A 19 -3.66 9.57 -11.86
CA SER A 19 -3.25 10.29 -10.67
C SER A 19 -1.74 10.21 -10.43
N ALA A 20 -1.12 9.06 -10.65
CA ALA A 20 0.31 8.86 -10.51
C ALA A 20 1.09 9.69 -11.54
N PHE A 21 0.62 9.74 -12.78
CA PHE A 21 1.23 10.55 -13.83
C PHE A 21 1.21 12.03 -13.46
N LEU A 22 0.06 12.56 -13.05
CA LEU A 22 -0.06 13.95 -12.62
C LEU A 22 0.85 14.28 -11.43
N LEU A 23 0.90 13.42 -10.41
CA LEU A 23 1.77 13.63 -9.25
C LEU A 23 3.25 13.58 -9.63
N THR A 24 3.64 12.67 -10.54
CA THR A 24 5.01 12.61 -11.04
C THR A 24 5.40 13.87 -11.81
N GLU A 25 4.51 14.39 -12.67
CA GLU A 25 4.71 15.66 -13.40
C GLU A 25 4.86 16.86 -12.46
N LEU A 26 4.20 16.83 -11.29
CA LEU A 26 4.36 17.83 -10.24
C LEU A 26 5.65 17.66 -9.41
N GLY A 27 6.48 16.67 -9.72
CA GLY A 27 7.78 16.42 -9.08
C GLY A 27 7.72 15.56 -7.82
N PHE A 28 6.62 14.85 -7.58
CA PHE A 28 6.49 13.94 -6.45
C PHE A 28 7.09 12.55 -6.77
N ASP A 29 7.62 11.90 -5.73
CA ASP A 29 8.02 10.50 -5.81
C ASP A 29 6.81 9.61 -5.50
N VAL A 30 6.35 8.86 -6.50
CA VAL A 30 5.06 8.15 -6.48
C VAL A 30 5.27 6.64 -6.45
N TRP A 31 4.69 5.99 -5.44
CA TRP A 31 4.77 4.54 -5.23
C TRP A 31 3.39 3.89 -5.40
N LEU A 32 3.34 2.82 -6.21
CA LEU A 32 2.14 2.05 -6.53
C LEU A 32 2.33 0.57 -6.12
N PRO A 33 2.10 0.20 -4.85
CA PRO A 33 2.30 -1.16 -4.39
C PRO A 33 1.16 -2.11 -4.78
N ASP A 34 1.53 -3.34 -5.13
CA ASP A 34 0.62 -4.43 -5.42
C ASP A 34 0.24 -5.22 -4.16
N LEU A 35 -1.06 -5.40 -3.92
CA LEU A 35 -1.58 -6.11 -2.75
C LEU A 35 -1.45 -7.63 -2.88
N ARG A 36 -1.37 -8.32 -1.73
CA ARG A 36 -1.40 -9.79 -1.69
C ARG A 36 -2.61 -10.36 -2.44
N GLY A 37 -2.36 -11.42 -3.20
CA GLY A 37 -3.36 -12.13 -4.00
C GLY A 37 -3.75 -11.48 -5.33
N ASN A 38 -3.30 -10.25 -5.62
CA ASN A 38 -3.49 -9.64 -6.93
C ASN A 38 -2.61 -10.33 -8.01
N HIS A 39 -2.61 -9.85 -9.25
CA HIS A 39 -1.85 -10.49 -10.34
C HIS A 39 -0.36 -10.68 -10.01
N TYR A 40 0.27 -9.67 -9.41
CA TYR A 40 1.71 -9.64 -9.07
C TYR A 40 1.99 -10.11 -7.63
N GLY A 41 1.00 -10.09 -6.74
CA GLY A 41 1.09 -10.43 -5.32
C GLY A 41 0.85 -11.91 -4.97
N LYS A 42 1.23 -12.86 -5.84
CA LYS A 42 0.99 -14.31 -5.64
C LYS A 42 2.19 -15.10 -5.11
N GLN A 43 3.20 -14.43 -4.58
CA GLN A 43 4.36 -15.09 -3.99
C GLN A 43 4.23 -15.16 -2.46
N HIS A 44 4.62 -16.29 -1.87
CA HIS A 44 4.65 -16.47 -0.42
C HIS A 44 5.79 -17.41 -0.03
N LYS A 45 6.47 -17.14 1.08
CA LYS A 45 7.68 -17.87 1.51
C LYS A 45 7.47 -19.36 1.82
N TYR A 46 6.21 -19.79 1.99
CA TYR A 46 5.86 -21.10 2.58
C TYR A 46 4.65 -21.75 1.89
N LEU A 47 3.74 -20.96 1.32
CA LEU A 47 2.50 -21.45 0.73
C LEU A 47 2.54 -21.24 -0.79
N SER A 48 2.12 -22.25 -1.53
CA SER A 48 1.84 -22.12 -2.96
C SER A 48 0.45 -21.51 -3.16
N PRO A 49 0.21 -20.70 -4.22
CA PRO A 49 -1.14 -20.27 -4.62
C PRO A 49 -2.14 -21.41 -4.88
N LYS A 50 -1.66 -22.66 -5.04
CA LYS A 50 -2.51 -23.85 -5.13
C LYS A 50 -3.06 -24.31 -3.77
N ASN A 51 -2.46 -23.87 -2.66
CA ASN A 51 -2.92 -24.18 -1.31
C ASN A 51 -4.02 -23.19 -0.91
N PRO A 52 -5.22 -23.63 -0.49
CA PRO A 52 -6.30 -22.75 -0.07
C PRO A 52 -5.91 -21.77 1.04
N ARG A 53 -4.99 -22.15 1.94
CA ARG A 53 -4.48 -21.27 3.00
C ARG A 53 -3.72 -20.05 2.46
N PHE A 54 -3.22 -20.10 1.24
CA PHE A 54 -2.64 -18.93 0.58
C PHE A 54 -3.66 -17.79 0.46
N TRP A 55 -4.93 -18.14 0.25
CA TRP A 55 -6.04 -17.21 0.02
C TRP A 55 -6.85 -16.92 1.28
N ASP A 56 -6.42 -17.44 2.43
CA ASP A 56 -7.08 -17.23 3.72
C ASP A 56 -6.64 -15.88 4.31
N PHE A 57 -7.07 -14.81 3.65
CA PHE A 57 -6.86 -13.43 4.08
C PHE A 57 -8.03 -12.55 3.64
N SER A 58 -8.17 -11.41 4.29
CA SER A 58 -9.13 -10.37 3.99
C SER A 58 -8.44 -9.00 3.94
N PHE A 59 -9.23 -7.93 3.83
CA PHE A 59 -8.71 -6.56 3.99
C PHE A 59 -8.01 -6.34 5.34
N HIS A 60 -8.31 -7.15 6.36
CA HIS A 60 -7.68 -7.07 7.66
C HIS A 60 -6.17 -7.34 7.57
N GLU A 61 -5.77 -8.46 6.98
CA GLU A 61 -4.35 -8.83 6.83
C GLU A 61 -3.61 -7.80 5.97
N ILE A 62 -4.27 -7.23 4.96
CA ILE A 62 -3.69 -6.18 4.13
C ILE A 62 -3.36 -4.95 5.00
N GLY A 63 -4.30 -4.48 5.82
CA GLY A 63 -4.05 -3.35 6.71
C GLY A 63 -3.03 -3.64 7.82
N VAL A 64 -3.02 -4.86 8.37
CA VAL A 64 -2.14 -5.22 9.49
C VAL A 64 -0.71 -5.53 9.07
N TYR A 65 -0.50 -6.02 7.84
CA TYR A 65 0.80 -6.50 7.37
C TYR A 65 1.29 -5.79 6.10
N ASP A 66 0.47 -5.70 5.05
CA ASP A 66 0.92 -5.19 3.74
C ASP A 66 1.21 -3.69 3.81
N ILE A 67 0.25 -2.90 4.30
CA ILE A 67 0.39 -1.44 4.35
C ILE A 67 1.62 -1.02 5.19
N PRO A 68 1.82 -1.55 6.40
CA PRO A 68 3.05 -1.31 7.17
C PRO A 68 4.34 -1.65 6.40
N ALA A 69 4.39 -2.80 5.73
CA ALA A 69 5.56 -3.25 4.99
C ALA A 69 5.88 -2.31 3.81
N PHE A 70 4.86 -1.84 3.08
CA PHE A 70 5.07 -0.86 2.01
C PHE A 70 5.59 0.46 2.56
N VAL A 71 4.99 0.99 3.63
CA VAL A 71 5.44 2.24 4.26
C VAL A 71 6.91 2.13 4.67
N ASP A 72 7.32 1.01 5.28
CA ASP A 72 8.71 0.82 5.72
C ASP A 72 9.69 0.74 4.54
N VAL A 73 9.33 0.02 3.47
CA VAL A 73 10.16 -0.05 2.25
C VAL A 73 10.31 1.33 1.60
N ILE A 74 9.22 2.10 1.51
CA ILE A 74 9.24 3.44 0.91
C ILE A 74 10.14 4.37 1.72
N LEU A 75 9.98 4.41 3.04
CA LEU A 75 10.81 5.24 3.92
C LEU A 75 12.29 4.85 3.85
N ASP A 76 12.59 3.55 3.85
CA ASP A 76 13.97 3.04 3.73
C ASP A 76 14.61 3.42 2.39
N LYS A 77 13.87 3.27 1.28
CA LYS A 77 14.38 3.56 -0.06
C LYS A 77 14.56 5.04 -0.36
N THR A 78 13.68 5.88 0.19
CA THR A 78 13.67 7.33 -0.10
C THR A 78 14.45 8.13 0.95
N GLY A 79 14.67 7.59 2.15
CA GLY A 79 15.19 8.32 3.28
C GLY A 79 14.21 9.35 3.85
N ALA A 80 12.97 9.38 3.39
CA ALA A 80 11.95 10.28 3.90
C ALA A 80 11.55 9.89 5.34
N SER A 81 11.10 10.86 6.13
CA SER A 81 10.59 10.60 7.48
C SER A 81 9.11 10.20 7.53
N LYS A 82 8.36 10.56 6.48
CA LYS A 82 6.91 10.33 6.35
C LYS A 82 6.51 10.07 4.90
N VAL A 83 5.37 9.43 4.73
CA VAL A 83 4.75 9.14 3.43
C VAL A 83 3.33 9.70 3.42
N ALA A 84 2.95 10.38 2.34
CA ALA A 84 1.57 10.75 2.08
C ALA A 84 0.80 9.53 1.55
N TYR A 85 -0.30 9.15 2.19
CA TYR A 85 -1.10 8.00 1.79
C TYR A 85 -2.37 8.46 1.09
N ILE A 86 -2.60 7.99 -0.14
CA ILE A 86 -3.85 8.24 -0.86
C ILE A 86 -4.55 6.90 -1.05
N GLY A 87 -5.65 6.72 -0.30
CA GLY A 87 -6.47 5.52 -0.32
C GLY A 87 -7.80 5.74 -1.02
N HIS A 88 -8.16 4.89 -1.97
CA HIS A 88 -9.51 4.86 -2.55
C HIS A 88 -10.21 3.52 -2.31
N SER A 89 -11.48 3.58 -1.89
CA SER A 89 -12.33 2.43 -1.61
C SER A 89 -11.66 1.47 -0.61
N MET A 90 -11.38 0.22 -0.97
CA MET A 90 -10.66 -0.73 -0.10
C MET A 90 -9.31 -0.17 0.37
N GLY A 91 -8.62 0.64 -0.44
CA GLY A 91 -7.39 1.33 -0.05
C GLY A 91 -7.57 2.25 1.17
N THR A 92 -8.74 2.86 1.31
CA THR A 92 -9.12 3.65 2.50
C THR A 92 -9.38 2.73 3.71
N THR A 93 -10.08 1.62 3.50
CA THR A 93 -10.40 0.66 4.57
C THR A 93 -9.14 0.06 5.18
N VAL A 94 -8.20 -0.42 4.36
CA VAL A 94 -6.95 -1.04 4.83
C VAL A 94 -6.04 -0.02 5.53
N PHE A 95 -6.09 1.25 5.12
CA PHE A 95 -5.44 2.34 5.84
C PHE A 95 -6.02 2.50 7.26
N PHE A 96 -7.35 2.52 7.41
CA PHE A 96 -7.96 2.65 8.73
C PHE A 96 -7.66 1.44 9.63
N VAL A 97 -7.61 0.23 9.08
CA VAL A 97 -7.17 -0.96 9.81
C VAL A 97 -5.74 -0.76 10.33
N MET A 98 -4.82 -0.33 9.46
CA MET A 98 -3.43 -0.03 9.83
C MET A 98 -3.36 1.07 10.90
N ALA A 99 -4.01 2.20 10.68
CA ALA A 99 -3.96 3.35 11.57
C ALA A 99 -4.55 3.07 12.96
N SER A 100 -5.53 2.16 13.03
CA SER A 100 -6.18 1.77 14.29
C SER A 100 -5.41 0.68 15.03
N LEU A 101 -4.90 -0.35 14.32
CA LEU A 101 -4.27 -1.52 14.94
C LEU A 101 -2.74 -1.44 15.02
N ARG A 102 -2.14 -0.46 14.32
CA ARG A 102 -0.70 -0.19 14.29
C ARG A 102 -0.43 1.31 14.50
N PRO A 103 -0.84 1.91 15.64
CA PRO A 103 -0.76 3.35 15.87
C PRO A 103 0.66 3.94 15.74
N GLN A 104 1.71 3.13 15.88
CA GLN A 104 3.09 3.52 15.63
C GLN A 104 3.38 3.93 14.18
N TYR A 105 2.52 3.60 13.23
CA TYR A 105 2.62 4.04 11.83
C TYR A 105 1.94 5.40 11.61
N ASN A 106 1.06 5.86 12.49
CA ASN A 106 0.39 7.16 12.33
C ASN A 106 1.41 8.32 12.28
N LYS A 107 2.53 8.20 13.01
CA LYS A 107 3.64 9.17 12.96
C LYS A 107 4.45 9.13 11.66
N LYS A 108 4.34 8.05 10.88
CA LYS A 108 5.01 7.84 9.58
C LYS A 108 4.16 8.30 8.40
N ILE A 109 2.90 8.69 8.65
CA ILE A 109 2.00 9.22 7.62
C ILE A 109 1.98 10.75 7.70
N SER A 110 2.04 11.42 6.56
CA SER A 110 1.84 12.87 6.50
C SER A 110 0.35 13.22 6.48
N ALA A 111 0.01 14.37 7.06
CA ALA A 111 -1.34 14.94 6.98
C ALA A 111 -1.62 15.48 5.57
#